data_AF-A0A2P4Y0W7-F1
#
_entry.id   AF-A0A2P4Y0W7-F1
#
_cell.length_a   1.000
_cell.length_b   1.000
_cell.length_c   1.000
_cell.angle_alpha   90.00
_cell.angle_beta   90.00
_cell.angle_gamma   90.00
#
_symmetry.space_group_name_H-M   'P 1'
#
loop_
_entity.id
_entity.type
_entity.pdbx_description
1 polymer ?
#
loop_
_entity_poly.entity_id
_entity_poly.type
_entity_poly.pdbx_seq_one_letter_code
_entity_poly.pdbx_strand_id
1 'polypeptide(L)'
;MSTFTKFAVIGAGGVGSNIVDGLLKANANVSILTRDDGKAELQPLKEQGAILKKVDYEDETSLKAALAGNEVVVSTISSQHLASQFAVARAAKASGIQLFVPTEFGSHDEDGANITKLKVRDLLKELELPFTLFHSGLWSEYLPFFFSYNFEAGTMSVVGDGNAKVGIVSRADFSRFVVHVLVTASKSSLDGARLSIESERLSPKEIAALAEKKLGKTIQLNSVDYEETKKGYDVNPVAYLQTRIADGRCVPGTEEQVKDTITKFFPDWNPTAYDIIA
;
A
#
# COMPACT_ATOMS: atom_id res chain seq x y z
N MET A 1 -13.18 18.05 -16.36
CA MET A 1 -11.93 18.21 -15.57
C MET A 1 -10.91 17.26 -16.16
N SER A 2 -9.66 17.68 -16.34
CA SER A 2 -8.63 16.79 -16.89
C SER A 2 -8.26 15.71 -15.86
N THR A 3 -8.18 14.47 -16.32
CA THR A 3 -7.71 13.31 -15.55
C THR A 3 -6.39 12.81 -16.16
N PHE A 4 -5.72 11.89 -15.48
CA PHE A 4 -4.50 11.26 -15.99
C PHE A 4 -4.84 10.03 -16.85
N THR A 5 -4.04 9.81 -17.89
CA THR A 5 -4.23 8.73 -18.87
C THR A 5 -2.96 7.93 -19.15
N LYS A 6 -1.79 8.40 -18.70
CA LYS A 6 -0.50 7.74 -18.92
C LYS A 6 0.26 7.55 -17.62
N PHE A 7 0.53 6.30 -17.27
CA PHE A 7 1.06 5.91 -15.98
C PHE A 7 2.33 5.07 -16.15
N ALA A 8 3.36 5.40 -15.38
CA ALA A 8 4.48 4.50 -15.13
C ALA A 8 4.30 3.85 -13.76
N VAL A 9 4.38 2.53 -13.68
CA VAL A 9 4.35 1.78 -12.42
C VAL A 9 5.72 1.19 -12.15
N ILE A 10 6.34 1.56 -11.02
CA ILE A 10 7.66 1.06 -10.62
C ILE A 10 7.47 -0.15 -9.72
N GLY A 11 7.92 -1.31 -10.20
CA GLY A 11 7.61 -2.60 -9.59
C GLY A 11 6.18 -3.03 -9.87
N ALA A 12 5.99 -4.24 -10.38
CA ALA A 12 4.67 -4.81 -10.67
C ALA A 12 4.50 -6.17 -9.95
N GLY A 13 4.93 -6.23 -8.69
CA GLY A 13 4.67 -7.38 -7.80
C GLY A 13 3.63 -7.03 -6.74
N GLY A 14 2.86 -8.03 -6.28
CA GLY A 14 1.87 -7.84 -5.21
C GLY A 14 0.82 -6.78 -5.56
N VAL A 15 0.85 -5.63 -4.86
CA VAL A 15 -0.07 -4.52 -5.11
C VAL A 15 0.15 -3.86 -6.48
N GLY A 16 1.38 -3.87 -6.99
CA GLY A 16 1.73 -3.24 -8.27
C GLY A 16 1.08 -3.90 -9.47
N SER A 17 1.00 -5.23 -9.49
CA SER A 17 0.32 -5.96 -10.57
C SER A 17 -1.19 -5.66 -10.60
N ASN A 18 -1.82 -5.57 -9.44
CA ASN A 18 -3.24 -5.22 -9.33
C ASN A 18 -3.51 -3.78 -9.80
N ILE A 19 -2.60 -2.84 -9.50
CA ILE A 19 -2.69 -1.45 -9.97
C ILE A 19 -2.55 -1.41 -11.50
N VAL A 20 -1.58 -2.12 -12.08
CA VAL A 20 -1.40 -2.17 -13.54
C VAL A 20 -2.64 -2.75 -14.23
N ASP A 21 -3.12 -3.91 -13.78
CA ASP A 21 -4.34 -4.54 -14.33
C ASP A 21 -5.55 -3.59 -14.26
N GLY A 22 -5.74 -2.92 -13.13
CA GLY A 22 -6.82 -1.94 -12.99
C GLY A 22 -6.67 -0.73 -13.92
N LEU A 23 -5.47 -0.19 -14.08
CA LEU A 23 -5.20 0.92 -15.01
C LEU A 23 -5.44 0.51 -16.47
N LEU A 24 -5.02 -0.69 -16.87
CA LEU A 24 -5.28 -1.23 -18.21
C LEU A 24 -6.79 -1.40 -18.47
N LYS A 25 -7.53 -1.94 -17.50
CA LYS A 25 -9.00 -2.06 -17.56
C LYS A 25 -9.72 -0.71 -17.63
N ALA A 26 -9.09 0.34 -17.10
CA ALA A 26 -9.56 1.72 -17.23
C ALA A 26 -9.15 2.38 -18.56
N ASN A 27 -8.59 1.62 -19.52
CA ASN A 27 -8.07 2.08 -20.81
C ASN A 27 -6.95 3.12 -20.69
N ALA A 28 -6.18 3.08 -19.60
CA ALA A 28 -5.00 3.93 -19.45
C ALA A 28 -3.78 3.32 -20.16
N ASN A 29 -2.84 4.17 -20.58
CA ASN A 29 -1.55 3.73 -21.10
C ASN A 29 -0.61 3.43 -19.93
N VAL A 30 -0.11 2.21 -19.83
CA VAL A 30 0.71 1.78 -18.69
C VAL A 30 2.10 1.34 -19.13
N SER A 31 3.14 1.97 -18.57
CA SER A 31 4.52 1.50 -18.63
C SER A 31 4.89 0.80 -17.31
N ILE A 32 5.29 -0.47 -17.34
CA ILE A 32 5.86 -1.15 -16.19
C ILE A 32 7.38 -0.97 -16.23
N LEU A 33 7.94 -0.35 -15.20
CA LEU A 33 9.38 -0.28 -15.00
C LEU A 33 9.78 -1.41 -14.07
N THR A 34 10.68 -2.28 -14.54
CA THR A 34 11.12 -3.51 -13.85
C THR A 34 12.61 -3.74 -14.04
N ARG A 35 13.27 -4.40 -13.09
CA ARG A 35 14.67 -4.85 -13.24
C ARG A 35 14.81 -6.04 -14.20
N ASP A 36 13.72 -6.78 -14.39
CA ASP A 36 13.67 -7.96 -15.25
C ASP A 36 12.31 -8.02 -15.95
N ASP A 37 12.34 -7.85 -17.27
CA ASP A 37 11.20 -7.87 -18.18
C ASP A 37 10.90 -9.28 -18.74
N GLY A 38 11.74 -10.28 -18.42
CA GLY A 38 11.52 -11.69 -18.72
C GLY A 38 10.67 -12.43 -17.68
N LYS A 39 10.30 -11.78 -16.58
CA LYS A 39 9.48 -12.36 -15.52
C LYS A 39 8.16 -12.90 -16.05
N ALA A 40 7.85 -14.15 -15.73
CA ALA A 40 6.64 -14.83 -16.15
C ALA A 40 5.38 -14.09 -15.66
N GLU A 41 5.42 -13.51 -14.46
CA GLU A 41 4.26 -12.80 -13.88
C GLU A 41 3.91 -11.50 -14.62
N LEU A 42 4.85 -10.95 -15.42
CA LEU A 42 4.64 -9.72 -16.18
C LEU A 42 4.11 -9.96 -17.60
N GLN A 43 4.25 -11.18 -18.13
CA GLN A 43 3.85 -11.47 -19.51
C GLN A 43 2.34 -11.33 -19.74
N PRO A 44 1.45 -11.77 -18.82
CA PRO A 44 0.01 -11.53 -18.97
C PRO A 44 -0.35 -10.03 -19.02
N LEU A 45 0.33 -9.19 -18.22
CA LEU A 45 0.11 -7.74 -18.24
C LEU A 45 0.59 -7.10 -19.56
N LYS A 46 1.69 -7.62 -20.12
CA LYS A 46 2.19 -7.20 -21.44
C LYS A 46 1.21 -7.57 -22.55
N GLU A 47 0.65 -8.78 -22.52
CA GLU A 47 -0.38 -9.23 -23.47
C GLU A 47 -1.67 -8.39 -23.38
N GLN A 48 -1.99 -7.87 -22.20
CA GLN A 48 -3.10 -6.93 -21.99
C GLN A 48 -2.78 -5.48 -22.42
N GLY A 49 -1.55 -5.20 -22.89
CA GLY A 49 -1.17 -3.90 -23.45
C GLY A 49 -0.21 -3.07 -22.59
N ALA A 50 0.28 -3.58 -21.45
CA ALA A 50 1.34 -2.89 -20.72
C ALA A 50 2.66 -2.88 -21.50
N ILE A 51 3.37 -1.76 -21.44
CA ILE A 51 4.71 -1.62 -22.02
C ILE A 51 5.74 -1.95 -20.95
N LEU A 52 6.49 -3.04 -21.12
CA LEU A 52 7.60 -3.37 -20.22
C LEU A 52 8.83 -2.52 -20.56
N LYS A 53 9.43 -1.89 -19.55
CA LYS A 53 10.70 -1.16 -19.65
C LYS A 53 11.67 -1.71 -18.61
N LYS A 54 12.71 -2.38 -19.09
CA LYS A 54 13.80 -2.85 -18.23
C LYS A 54 14.64 -1.66 -17.78
N VAL A 55 14.75 -1.45 -16.47
CA VAL A 55 15.51 -0.35 -15.87
C VAL A 55 16.23 -0.82 -14.60
N ASP A 56 17.33 -0.15 -14.28
CA ASP A 56 17.87 -0.17 -12.93
C ASP A 56 17.25 1.00 -12.15
N TYR A 57 16.73 0.72 -10.95
CA TYR A 57 16.10 1.75 -10.13
C TYR A 57 17.11 2.72 -9.50
N GLU A 58 18.40 2.43 -9.56
CA GLU A 58 19.47 3.32 -9.10
C GLU A 58 20.09 4.13 -10.26
N ASP A 59 19.77 3.81 -11.53
CA ASP A 59 20.25 4.56 -12.70
C ASP A 59 19.21 5.59 -13.14
N GLU A 60 19.39 6.83 -12.66
CA GLU A 60 18.54 7.99 -13.01
C GLU A 60 18.43 8.24 -14.52
N THR A 61 19.45 7.89 -15.32
CA THR A 61 19.42 8.07 -16.79
C THR A 61 18.46 7.08 -17.42
N SER A 62 18.57 5.79 -17.04
CA SER A 62 17.66 4.75 -17.52
C SER A 62 16.21 5.04 -17.10
N LEU A 63 16.02 5.51 -15.86
CA LEU A 63 14.72 5.90 -15.33
C LEU A 63 14.13 7.07 -16.13
N LYS A 64 14.91 8.12 -16.39
CA LYS A 64 14.43 9.29 -17.16
C LYS A 64 13.94 8.88 -18.55
N ALA A 65 14.70 8.05 -19.27
CA ALA A 65 14.30 7.55 -20.57
C ALA A 65 13.01 6.72 -20.50
N ALA A 66 12.87 5.89 -19.46
CA ALA A 66 11.69 5.07 -19.26
C ALA A 66 10.45 5.86 -18.80
N LEU A 67 10.63 6.97 -18.08
CA LEU A 67 9.55 7.81 -17.59
C LEU A 67 9.04 8.81 -18.63
N ALA A 68 9.82 9.14 -19.66
CA ALA A 68 9.45 10.05 -20.73
C ALA A 68 8.05 9.73 -21.33
N GLY A 69 7.20 10.75 -21.40
CA GLY A 69 5.85 10.67 -21.98
C GLY A 69 4.75 10.17 -21.04
N ASN A 70 5.09 9.74 -19.82
CA ASN A 70 4.10 9.44 -18.77
C ASN A 70 3.66 10.72 -18.05
N GLU A 71 2.47 10.69 -17.43
CA GLU A 71 1.95 11.79 -16.62
C GLU A 71 2.10 11.51 -15.12
N VAL A 72 1.95 10.25 -14.71
CA VAL A 72 1.97 9.83 -13.31
C VAL A 72 2.98 8.72 -13.10
N VAL A 73 3.69 8.75 -11.98
CA VAL A 73 4.50 7.63 -11.49
C VAL A 73 3.84 7.03 -10.25
N VAL A 74 3.60 5.72 -10.27
CA VAL A 74 3.16 4.96 -9.10
C VAL A 74 4.28 4.04 -8.65
N SER A 75 4.88 4.35 -7.51
CA SER A 75 5.94 3.55 -6.90
C SER A 75 5.33 2.46 -6.02
N THR A 76 5.58 1.19 -6.34
CA THR A 76 5.17 0.05 -5.50
C THR A 76 6.37 -0.79 -5.04
N ILE A 77 7.51 -0.12 -4.88
CA ILE A 77 8.77 -0.73 -4.44
C ILE A 77 8.60 -1.34 -3.04
N SER A 78 9.14 -2.54 -2.82
CA SER A 78 9.04 -3.22 -1.52
C SER A 78 9.70 -2.42 -0.40
N SER A 79 9.26 -2.63 0.84
CA SER A 79 9.81 -1.99 2.05
C SER A 79 11.34 -2.15 2.22
N GLN A 80 11.93 -3.21 1.68
CA GLN A 80 13.38 -3.47 1.72
C GLN A 80 14.20 -2.56 0.77
N HIS A 81 13.55 -1.86 -0.16
CA HIS A 81 14.19 -1.08 -1.21
C HIS A 81 13.64 0.37 -1.28
N LEU A 82 13.12 0.90 -0.17
CA LEU A 82 12.52 2.24 -0.14
C LEU A 82 13.48 3.36 -0.57
N ALA A 83 14.80 3.15 -0.44
CA ALA A 83 15.82 4.11 -0.87
C ALA A 83 15.81 4.33 -2.39
N SER A 84 15.45 3.33 -3.21
CA SER A 84 15.38 3.49 -4.66
C SER A 84 14.38 4.56 -5.10
N GLN A 85 13.40 4.91 -4.25
CA GLN A 85 12.45 5.98 -4.53
C GLN A 85 13.11 7.35 -4.70
N PHE A 86 14.29 7.59 -4.11
CA PHE A 86 15.01 8.87 -4.28
C PHE A 86 15.40 9.09 -5.74
N ALA A 87 16.05 8.10 -6.37
CA ALA A 87 16.45 8.16 -7.77
C ALA A 87 15.22 8.25 -8.70
N VAL A 88 14.17 7.47 -8.40
CA VAL A 88 12.89 7.52 -9.15
C VAL A 88 12.25 8.91 -9.05
N ALA A 89 12.24 9.55 -7.88
CA ALA A 89 11.66 10.89 -7.69
C ALA A 89 12.42 11.96 -8.50
N ARG A 90 13.77 11.93 -8.48
CA ARG A 90 14.59 12.85 -9.29
C ARG A 90 14.37 12.64 -10.79
N ALA A 91 14.36 11.39 -11.23
CA ALA A 91 14.09 11.05 -12.62
C ALA A 91 12.67 11.45 -13.06
N ALA A 92 11.67 11.30 -12.17
CA ALA A 92 10.29 11.73 -12.41
C ALA A 92 10.21 13.25 -12.62
N LYS A 93 10.80 14.04 -11.72
CA LYS A 93 10.87 15.50 -11.88
C LYS A 93 11.57 15.89 -13.19
N ALA A 94 12.71 15.27 -13.49
CA ALA A 94 13.48 15.53 -14.70
C ALA A 94 12.77 15.11 -16.00
N SER A 95 11.73 14.29 -15.92
CA SER A 95 10.93 13.80 -17.05
C SER A 95 9.60 14.55 -17.23
N GLY A 96 9.32 15.55 -16.39
CA GLY A 96 8.07 16.31 -16.44
C GLY A 96 6.84 15.54 -15.95
N ILE A 97 7.03 14.55 -15.06
CA ILE A 97 5.93 13.87 -14.37
C ILE A 97 5.09 14.91 -13.61
N GLN A 98 3.77 14.76 -13.70
CA GLN A 98 2.80 15.69 -13.13
C GLN A 98 2.29 15.25 -11.75
N LEU A 99 2.41 13.96 -11.42
CA LEU A 99 2.06 13.42 -10.11
C LEU A 99 2.94 12.21 -9.75
N PHE A 100 3.44 12.18 -8.52
CA PHE A 100 4.14 11.05 -7.94
C PHE A 100 3.30 10.38 -6.84
N VAL A 101 3.13 9.08 -6.90
CA VAL A 101 2.53 8.27 -5.83
C VAL A 101 3.65 7.46 -5.18
N PRO A 102 4.20 7.89 -4.04
CA PRO A 102 5.25 7.15 -3.35
C PRO A 102 4.70 5.89 -2.68
N THR A 103 5.59 4.94 -2.42
CA THR A 103 5.30 3.74 -1.63
C THR A 103 5.08 4.12 -0.16
N GLU A 104 3.82 4.35 0.20
CA GLU A 104 3.37 4.67 1.56
C GLU A 104 2.56 3.51 2.15
N PHE A 105 1.37 3.28 1.57
CA PHE A 105 0.44 2.13 1.60
C PHE A 105 0.12 1.46 2.95
N GLY A 106 0.71 1.90 4.06
CA GLY A 106 0.34 1.56 5.43
C GLY A 106 -0.10 2.82 6.17
N SER A 107 0.26 2.92 7.45
CA SER A 107 -0.15 4.03 8.32
C SER A 107 0.77 5.26 8.24
N HIS A 108 0.31 6.35 8.87
CA HIS A 108 0.87 7.71 8.78
C HIS A 108 2.20 7.94 9.50
N ASP A 109 2.62 7.02 10.37
CA ASP A 109 3.76 7.27 11.27
C ASP A 109 5.09 7.44 10.53
N GLU A 110 5.94 8.29 11.09
CA GLU A 110 7.21 8.73 10.49
C GLU A 110 8.45 8.18 11.23
N ASP A 111 8.31 7.05 11.93
CA ASP A 111 9.36 6.42 12.73
C ASP A 111 9.84 5.07 12.17
N GLY A 112 10.93 4.55 12.74
CA GLY A 112 11.51 3.25 12.40
C GLY A 112 11.71 3.08 10.90
N ALA A 113 11.13 2.00 10.35
CA ALA A 113 11.21 1.69 8.91
C ALA A 113 10.56 2.75 7.99
N ASN A 114 9.71 3.65 8.51
CA ASN A 114 9.06 4.71 7.74
C ASN A 114 9.89 6.00 7.63
N ILE A 115 11.03 6.13 8.33
CA ILE A 115 11.91 7.31 8.22
C ILE A 115 12.34 7.55 6.77
N THR A 116 12.62 6.48 6.01
CA THR A 116 12.97 6.60 4.59
C THR A 116 11.82 7.19 3.78
N LYS A 117 10.56 6.86 4.10
CA LYS A 117 9.39 7.42 3.42
C LYS A 117 9.23 8.92 3.72
N LEU A 118 9.45 9.34 4.97
CA LEU A 118 9.50 10.75 5.33
C LEU A 118 10.52 11.51 4.46
N LYS A 119 11.75 11.00 4.36
CA LYS A 119 12.80 11.61 3.53
C LYS A 119 12.41 11.66 2.05
N VAL A 120 11.71 10.66 1.53
CA VAL A 120 11.18 10.69 0.15
C VAL A 120 10.13 11.79 -0.01
N ARG A 121 9.22 11.96 0.96
CA ARG A 121 8.25 13.07 0.95
C ARG A 121 8.92 14.43 0.98
N ASP A 122 9.98 14.58 1.77
CA ASP A 122 10.73 15.84 1.83
C ASP A 122 11.44 16.13 0.49
N LEU A 123 12.05 15.13 -0.13
CA LEU A 123 12.60 15.28 -1.48
C LEU A 123 11.53 15.67 -2.50
N LEU A 124 10.33 15.07 -2.45
CA LEU A 124 9.24 15.41 -3.38
C LEU A 124 8.80 16.88 -3.23
N LYS A 125 8.78 17.40 -1.99
CA LYS A 125 8.54 18.83 -1.73
C LYS A 125 9.68 19.71 -2.26
N GLU A 126 10.93 19.34 -2.00
CA GLU A 126 12.12 20.07 -2.48
C GLU A 126 12.17 20.13 -4.01
N LEU A 127 11.76 19.05 -4.68
CA LEU A 127 11.67 18.98 -6.14
C LEU A 127 10.45 19.73 -6.70
N GLU A 128 9.55 20.25 -5.86
CA GLU A 128 8.26 20.79 -6.28
C GLU A 128 7.55 19.82 -7.24
N LEU A 129 7.53 18.53 -6.88
CA LEU A 129 6.86 17.47 -7.64
C LEU A 129 5.56 17.12 -6.90
N PRO A 130 4.37 17.42 -7.48
CA PRO A 130 3.10 17.07 -6.86
C PRO A 130 3.04 15.59 -6.50
N PHE A 131 2.50 15.28 -5.33
CA PHE A 131 2.39 13.90 -4.86
C PHE A 131 1.11 13.62 -4.09
N THR A 132 0.64 12.39 -4.16
CA THR A 132 -0.51 11.88 -3.40
C THR A 132 -0.10 10.72 -2.52
N LEU A 133 -0.43 10.78 -1.24
CA LEU A 133 -0.19 9.69 -0.30
C LEU A 133 -1.45 8.84 -0.18
N PHE A 134 -1.31 7.53 -0.36
CA PHE A 134 -2.35 6.56 -0.05
C PHE A 134 -1.95 5.81 1.21
N HIS A 135 -2.75 5.95 2.26
CA HIS A 135 -2.55 5.28 3.53
C HIS A 135 -3.64 4.25 3.74
N SER A 136 -3.22 3.03 4.08
CA SER A 136 -4.12 1.99 4.53
C SER A 136 -3.77 1.61 5.98
N GLY A 137 -4.39 0.57 6.52
CA GLY A 137 -3.85 -0.06 7.73
C GLY A 137 -2.92 -1.19 7.34
N LEU A 138 -3.33 -2.40 7.69
CA LEU A 138 -2.67 -3.63 7.33
C LEU A 138 -3.46 -4.36 6.25
N TRP A 139 -2.75 -4.93 5.28
CA TRP A 139 -3.40 -5.76 4.28
C TRP A 139 -3.89 -7.07 4.89
N SER A 140 -5.12 -7.46 4.56
CA SER A 140 -5.76 -8.65 5.15
C SER A 140 -4.94 -9.91 4.98
N GLU A 141 -4.21 -10.03 3.86
CA GLU A 141 -3.35 -11.17 3.56
C GLU A 141 -2.14 -11.31 4.49
N TYR A 142 -1.79 -10.27 5.24
CA TYR A 142 -0.69 -10.35 6.22
C TYR A 142 -1.16 -10.58 7.66
N LEU A 143 -2.47 -10.47 7.94
CA LEU A 143 -2.98 -10.71 9.29
C LEU A 143 -2.67 -12.12 9.81
N PRO A 144 -2.77 -13.21 9.00
CA PRO A 144 -2.40 -14.55 9.46
C PRO A 144 -0.96 -14.65 9.95
N PHE A 145 -0.06 -13.89 9.33
CA PHE A 145 1.34 -13.87 9.70
C PHE A 145 1.56 -13.12 11.02
N PHE A 146 1.00 -11.91 11.17
CA PHE A 146 1.20 -11.09 12.37
C PHE A 146 0.49 -11.60 13.62
N PHE A 147 -0.61 -12.32 13.42
CA PHE A 147 -1.40 -12.92 14.51
C PHE A 147 -1.24 -14.44 14.59
N SER A 148 -0.28 -15.01 13.84
CA SER A 148 0.04 -16.44 13.86
C SER A 148 -1.19 -17.35 13.83
N TYR A 149 -2.10 -17.12 12.88
CA TYR A 149 -3.34 -17.87 12.80
C TYR A 149 -3.06 -19.37 12.67
N ASN A 150 -3.68 -20.16 13.55
CA ASN A 150 -3.78 -21.60 13.41
C ASN A 150 -5.23 -22.00 13.73
N PHE A 151 -6.11 -21.68 12.79
CA PHE A 151 -7.55 -21.93 12.92
C PHE A 151 -7.90 -23.43 12.97
N GLU A 152 -7.05 -24.30 12.44
CA GLU A 152 -7.22 -25.75 12.60
C GLU A 152 -7.09 -26.16 14.07
N ALA A 153 -6.04 -25.67 14.75
CA ALA A 153 -5.83 -25.86 16.18
C ALA A 153 -6.68 -24.94 17.07
N GLY A 154 -7.43 -24.00 16.48
CA GLY A 154 -8.22 -23.01 17.20
C GLY A 154 -7.38 -22.01 17.98
N THR A 155 -6.24 -21.56 17.45
CA THR A 155 -5.35 -20.61 18.13
C THR A 155 -4.99 -19.40 17.26
N MET A 156 -4.76 -18.28 17.93
CA MET A 156 -4.17 -17.06 17.41
C MET A 156 -3.19 -16.53 18.45
N SER A 157 -2.25 -15.67 18.03
CA SER A 157 -1.34 -14.96 18.93
C SER A 157 -1.51 -13.46 18.79
N VAL A 158 -1.30 -12.73 19.87
CA VAL A 158 -1.34 -11.26 19.86
C VAL A 158 -0.30 -10.70 20.81
N VAL A 159 0.33 -9.60 20.42
CA VAL A 159 1.20 -8.85 21.32
C VAL A 159 0.35 -7.90 22.16
N GLY A 160 0.55 -7.90 23.48
CA GLY A 160 -0.27 -7.12 24.40
C GLY A 160 -1.68 -7.69 24.60
N ASP A 161 -2.65 -6.84 24.89
CA ASP A 161 -3.99 -7.26 25.32
C ASP A 161 -4.96 -7.61 24.18
N GLY A 162 -4.57 -7.35 22.93
CA GLY A 162 -5.36 -7.58 21.72
C GLY A 162 -6.63 -6.74 21.56
N ASN A 163 -6.74 -5.61 22.26
CA ASN A 163 -7.86 -4.67 22.10
C ASN A 163 -7.59 -3.57 21.06
N ALA A 164 -6.32 -3.29 20.76
CA ALA A 164 -5.94 -2.25 19.83
C ALA A 164 -6.49 -2.52 18.41
N LYS A 165 -7.02 -1.48 17.78
CA LYS A 165 -7.64 -1.55 16.45
C LYS A 165 -6.59 -1.52 15.34
N VAL A 166 -6.86 -2.27 14.27
CA VAL A 166 -6.09 -2.31 13.03
C VAL A 166 -7.05 -1.96 11.89
N GLY A 167 -6.65 -1.01 11.05
CA GLY A 167 -7.35 -0.77 9.79
C GLY A 167 -7.04 -1.92 8.83
N ILE A 168 -8.03 -2.48 8.17
CA ILE A 168 -7.89 -3.67 7.33
C ILE A 168 -8.41 -3.33 5.94
N VAL A 169 -7.69 -3.76 4.91
CA VAL A 169 -8.16 -3.74 3.52
C VAL A 169 -7.44 -4.83 2.74
N SER A 170 -8.10 -5.49 1.79
CA SER A 170 -7.40 -6.42 0.90
C SER A 170 -6.48 -5.65 -0.07
N ARG A 171 -5.38 -6.27 -0.53
CA ARG A 171 -4.57 -5.63 -1.59
C ARG A 171 -5.38 -5.35 -2.85
N ALA A 172 -6.35 -6.21 -3.17
CA ALA A 172 -7.21 -6.04 -4.34
C ALA A 172 -8.10 -4.78 -4.20
N ASP A 173 -8.76 -4.60 -3.06
CA ASP A 173 -9.61 -3.44 -2.82
C ASP A 173 -8.81 -2.15 -2.66
N PHE A 174 -7.64 -2.22 -2.03
CA PHE A 174 -6.70 -1.11 -1.97
C PHE A 174 -6.28 -0.66 -3.38
N SER A 175 -5.81 -1.60 -4.22
CA SER A 175 -5.44 -1.28 -5.61
C SER A 175 -6.62 -0.73 -6.40
N ARG A 176 -7.83 -1.28 -6.23
CA ARG A 176 -9.04 -0.78 -6.89
C ARG A 176 -9.35 0.67 -6.50
N PHE A 177 -9.19 1.02 -5.23
CA PHE A 177 -9.34 2.39 -4.75
C PHE A 177 -8.29 3.32 -5.37
N VAL A 178 -7.00 2.94 -5.31
CA VAL A 178 -5.89 3.72 -5.90
C VAL A 178 -6.14 3.98 -7.39
N VAL A 179 -6.48 2.94 -8.16
CA VAL A 179 -6.77 3.04 -9.59
C VAL A 179 -7.94 3.98 -9.85
N HIS A 180 -9.06 3.79 -9.15
CA HIS A 180 -10.25 4.63 -9.33
C HIS A 180 -9.92 6.11 -9.10
N VAL A 181 -9.24 6.41 -8.00
CA VAL A 181 -8.81 7.78 -7.66
C VAL A 181 -7.95 8.37 -8.78
N LEU A 182 -6.94 7.64 -9.23
CA LEU A 182 -5.98 8.15 -10.22
C LEU A 182 -6.61 8.42 -11.60
N VAL A 183 -7.65 7.68 -11.99
CA VAL A 183 -8.28 7.83 -13.31
C VAL A 183 -9.51 8.73 -13.32
N THR A 184 -10.14 8.99 -12.16
CA THR A 184 -11.37 9.79 -12.06
C THR A 184 -11.21 11.14 -11.38
N ALA A 185 -10.27 11.25 -10.42
CA ALA A 185 -10.11 12.48 -9.67
C ALA A 185 -9.48 13.59 -10.52
N SER A 186 -9.86 14.83 -10.25
CA SER A 186 -9.22 15.99 -10.89
C SER A 186 -7.74 16.07 -10.48
N LYS A 187 -6.86 16.48 -11.41
CA LYS A 187 -5.42 16.64 -11.11
C LYS A 187 -5.17 17.52 -9.87
N SER A 188 -5.93 18.61 -9.73
CA SER A 188 -5.83 19.53 -8.57
C SER A 188 -6.28 18.92 -7.25
N SER A 189 -7.17 17.93 -7.26
CA SER A 189 -7.60 17.26 -6.02
C SER A 189 -6.59 16.23 -5.50
N LEU A 190 -5.57 15.90 -6.30
CA LEU A 190 -4.55 14.91 -5.98
C LEU A 190 -3.26 15.53 -5.44
N ASP A 191 -2.94 16.76 -5.84
CA ASP A 191 -1.75 17.46 -5.37
C ASP A 191 -1.78 17.68 -3.84
N GLY A 192 -0.80 17.12 -3.14
CA GLY A 192 -0.66 17.19 -1.69
C GLY A 192 -1.70 16.37 -0.91
N ALA A 193 -2.56 15.60 -1.59
CA ALA A 193 -3.62 14.84 -0.97
C ALA A 193 -3.06 13.67 -0.13
N ARG A 194 -3.71 13.43 1.02
CA ARG A 194 -3.48 12.28 1.89
C ARG A 194 -4.78 11.52 2.01
N LEU A 195 -4.81 10.31 1.46
CA LEU A 195 -6.02 9.55 1.27
C LEU A 195 -5.98 8.31 2.18
N SER A 196 -6.81 8.34 3.21
CA SER A 196 -6.94 7.26 4.20
C SER A 196 -8.00 6.27 3.73
N ILE A 197 -7.66 4.99 3.67
CA ILE A 197 -8.58 3.96 3.17
C ILE A 197 -8.47 2.67 3.99
N GLU A 198 -9.61 2.11 4.38
CA GLU A 198 -9.76 0.80 5.00
C GLU A 198 -11.15 0.26 4.67
N SER A 199 -11.30 -1.06 4.57
CA SER A 199 -12.60 -1.71 4.48
C SER A 199 -13.24 -1.80 5.86
N GLU A 200 -12.46 -2.19 6.87
CA GLU A 200 -12.93 -2.41 8.23
C GLU A 200 -11.83 -2.06 9.26
N ARG A 201 -12.25 -1.89 10.52
CA ARG A 201 -11.34 -1.59 11.63
C ARG A 201 -11.61 -2.52 12.80
N LEU A 202 -10.75 -3.53 12.95
CA LEU A 202 -10.94 -4.64 13.90
C LEU A 202 -9.73 -4.79 14.81
N SER A 203 -9.97 -5.24 16.03
CA SER A 203 -8.95 -5.68 16.98
C SER A 203 -8.68 -7.18 16.83
N PRO A 204 -7.53 -7.68 17.28
CA PRO A 204 -7.23 -9.11 17.32
C PRO A 204 -8.31 -9.95 18.01
N LYS A 205 -8.92 -9.43 19.08
CA LYS A 205 -10.05 -10.08 19.77
C LYS A 205 -11.32 -10.14 18.93
N GLU A 206 -11.65 -9.08 18.22
CA GLU A 206 -12.82 -9.07 17.32
C GLU A 206 -12.60 -9.99 16.13
N ILE A 207 -11.39 -10.05 15.60
CA ILE A 207 -11.01 -11.03 14.57
C ILE A 207 -11.20 -12.45 15.09
N ALA A 208 -10.71 -12.76 16.30
CA ALA A 208 -10.90 -14.07 16.92
C ALA A 208 -12.41 -14.40 17.04
N ALA A 209 -13.22 -13.47 17.55
CA ALA A 209 -14.68 -13.65 17.67
C ALA A 209 -15.37 -13.88 16.31
N LEU A 210 -14.95 -13.19 15.24
CA LEU A 210 -15.44 -13.44 13.88
C LEU A 210 -15.07 -14.84 13.40
N ALA A 211 -13.83 -15.27 13.63
CA ALA A 211 -13.37 -16.61 13.29
C ALA A 211 -14.14 -17.69 14.08
N GLU A 212 -14.41 -17.46 15.37
CA GLU A 212 -15.22 -18.37 16.20
C GLU A 212 -16.63 -18.56 15.63
N LYS A 213 -17.29 -17.45 15.27
CA LYS A 213 -18.61 -17.46 14.66
C LYS A 213 -18.62 -18.21 13.33
N LYS A 214 -17.59 -18.02 12.50
CA LYS A 214 -17.49 -18.63 11.17
C LYS A 214 -17.17 -20.12 11.23
N LEU A 215 -16.31 -20.53 12.17
CA LEU A 215 -15.80 -21.89 12.27
C LEU A 215 -16.60 -22.78 13.24
N GLY A 216 -17.44 -22.19 14.10
CA GLY A 216 -18.16 -22.90 15.14
C GLY A 216 -17.23 -23.51 16.20
N LYS A 217 -16.05 -22.90 16.42
CA LYS A 217 -15.00 -23.37 17.33
C LYS A 217 -14.46 -22.20 18.13
N THR A 218 -14.11 -22.41 19.39
CA THR A 218 -13.41 -21.40 20.21
C THR A 218 -12.01 -21.13 19.65
N ILE A 219 -11.59 -19.87 19.65
CA ILE A 219 -10.25 -19.44 19.27
C ILE A 219 -9.52 -18.95 20.53
N GLN A 220 -8.53 -19.71 20.97
CA GLN A 220 -7.65 -19.29 22.05
C GLN A 220 -6.68 -18.22 21.55
N LEU A 221 -6.76 -17.03 22.15
CA LEU A 221 -5.84 -15.93 21.88
C LEU A 221 -4.66 -15.97 22.85
N ASN A 222 -3.50 -16.36 22.35
CA ASN A 222 -2.25 -16.43 23.10
C ASN A 222 -1.62 -15.04 23.21
N SER A 223 -1.45 -14.54 24.44
CA SER A 223 -0.75 -13.29 24.68
C SER A 223 0.76 -13.49 24.52
N VAL A 224 1.38 -12.62 23.74
CA VAL A 224 2.82 -12.48 23.58
C VAL A 224 3.25 -11.23 24.34
N ASP A 225 4.40 -11.30 25.02
CA ASP A 225 4.90 -10.22 25.85
C ASP A 225 5.26 -8.98 25.02
N TYR A 226 4.74 -7.82 25.43
CA TYR A 226 4.94 -6.56 24.73
C TYR A 226 6.38 -6.06 24.84
N GLU A 227 6.95 -6.07 26.04
CA GLU A 227 8.30 -5.53 26.27
C GLU A 227 9.37 -6.37 25.58
N GLU A 228 9.22 -7.69 25.56
CA GLU A 228 10.09 -8.59 24.81
C GLU A 228 9.97 -8.37 23.30
N THR A 229 8.74 -8.26 22.78
CA THR A 229 8.53 -7.95 21.35
C THR A 229 9.19 -6.62 20.99
N LYS A 230 9.02 -5.59 21.82
CA LYS A 230 9.52 -4.24 21.58
C LYS A 230 11.05 -4.18 21.50
N LYS A 231 11.80 -5.10 22.13
CA LYS A 231 13.27 -5.19 21.96
C LYS A 231 13.67 -5.40 20.50
N GLY A 232 12.80 -6.01 19.69
CA GLY A 232 13.02 -6.22 18.26
C GLY A 232 12.57 -5.06 17.36
N TYR A 233 12.03 -3.96 17.89
CA TYR A 233 11.35 -2.91 17.13
C TYR A 233 12.19 -2.35 15.96
N ASP A 234 13.48 -2.11 16.18
CA ASP A 234 14.35 -1.47 15.20
C ASP A 234 15.01 -2.44 14.19
N VAL A 235 14.97 -3.76 14.46
CA VAL A 235 15.77 -4.74 13.72
C VAL A 235 14.95 -5.90 13.14
N ASN A 236 13.73 -6.13 13.64
CA ASN A 236 12.85 -7.19 13.17
C ASN A 236 11.53 -6.58 12.64
N PRO A 237 11.28 -6.62 11.32
CA PRO A 237 10.06 -6.08 10.72
C PRO A 237 8.76 -6.65 11.29
N VAL A 238 8.78 -7.90 11.78
CA VAL A 238 7.63 -8.53 12.42
C VAL A 238 7.37 -7.91 13.78
N ALA A 239 8.40 -7.80 14.61
CA ALA A 239 8.32 -7.18 15.92
C ALA A 239 7.93 -5.70 15.82
N TYR A 240 8.45 -4.98 14.83
CA TYR A 240 8.04 -3.62 14.49
C TYR A 240 6.53 -3.51 14.27
N LEU A 241 5.97 -4.34 13.38
CA LEU A 241 4.54 -4.31 13.08
C LEU A 241 3.68 -4.80 14.24
N GLN A 242 4.07 -5.88 14.93
CA GLN A 242 3.32 -6.38 16.08
C GLN A 242 3.29 -5.39 17.25
N THR A 243 4.40 -4.71 17.54
CA THR A 243 4.45 -3.65 18.55
C THR A 243 3.52 -2.49 18.15
N ARG A 244 3.55 -2.08 16.88
CA ARG A 244 2.68 -0.99 16.39
C ARG A 244 1.21 -1.36 16.36
N ILE A 245 0.88 -2.62 16.10
CA ILE A 245 -0.49 -3.12 16.24
C ILE A 245 -0.92 -2.99 17.70
N ALA A 246 -0.12 -3.46 18.65
CA ALA A 246 -0.42 -3.36 20.09
C ALA A 246 -0.57 -1.89 20.55
N ASP A 247 0.20 -0.97 19.97
CA ASP A 247 0.11 0.47 20.24
C ASP A 247 -1.10 1.15 19.55
N GLY A 248 -1.87 0.43 18.71
CA GLY A 248 -2.98 1.00 17.95
C GLY A 248 -2.55 1.91 16.79
N ARG A 249 -1.33 1.75 16.29
CA ARG A 249 -0.69 2.60 15.26
C ARG A 249 -0.77 2.02 13.83
N CYS A 250 -1.45 0.90 13.67
CA CYS A 250 -1.69 0.26 12.36
C CYS A 250 -3.06 0.63 11.77
N VAL A 251 -3.35 1.93 11.77
CA VAL A 251 -4.57 2.51 11.16
C VAL A 251 -4.19 3.58 10.12
N PRO A 252 -4.99 3.73 9.05
CA PRO A 252 -4.79 4.76 8.03
C PRO A 252 -5.14 6.17 8.51
N GLY A 253 -5.50 6.42 9.77
CA GLY A 253 -6.00 7.72 10.23
C GLY A 253 -7.26 7.58 11.08
N THR A 254 -7.97 8.68 11.31
CA THR A 254 -9.26 8.64 12.00
C THR A 254 -10.34 8.02 11.11
N GLU A 255 -11.38 7.45 11.70
CA GLU A 255 -12.52 6.90 10.94
C GLU A 255 -13.22 7.99 10.11
N GLU A 256 -13.24 9.23 10.61
CA GLU A 256 -13.76 10.39 9.87
C GLU A 256 -12.91 10.69 8.62
N GLN A 257 -11.57 10.68 8.73
CA GLN A 257 -10.69 10.87 7.57
C GLN A 257 -10.89 9.79 6.50
N VAL A 258 -11.10 8.54 6.92
CA VAL A 258 -11.43 7.43 6.00
C VAL A 258 -12.77 7.70 5.32
N LYS A 259 -13.80 8.03 6.08
CA LYS A 259 -15.14 8.32 5.56
C LYS A 259 -15.13 9.49 4.57
N ASP A 260 -14.43 10.57 4.89
CA ASP A 260 -14.31 11.75 4.03
C ASP A 260 -13.56 11.42 2.75
N THR A 261 -12.49 10.62 2.84
CA THR A 261 -11.72 10.14 1.69
C THR A 261 -12.62 9.32 0.75
N ILE A 262 -13.34 8.33 1.28
CA ILE A 262 -14.24 7.47 0.48
C ILE A 262 -15.36 8.31 -0.14
N THR A 263 -16.06 9.12 0.66
CA THR A 263 -17.18 9.96 0.19
C THR A 263 -16.76 10.89 -0.95
N LYS A 264 -15.57 11.49 -0.84
CA LYS A 264 -15.06 12.44 -1.81
C LYS A 264 -14.58 11.78 -3.10
N PHE A 265 -13.89 10.65 -3.00
CA PHE A 265 -13.13 10.11 -4.13
C PHE A 265 -13.70 8.83 -4.73
N PHE A 266 -14.47 8.04 -3.97
CA PHE A 266 -15.10 6.81 -4.47
C PHE A 266 -16.32 6.47 -3.60
N PRO A 267 -17.42 7.25 -3.67
CA PRO A 267 -18.56 7.11 -2.75
C PRO A 267 -19.24 5.73 -2.83
N ASP A 268 -19.20 5.09 -4.01
CA ASP A 268 -19.73 3.74 -4.23
C ASP A 268 -18.68 2.64 -4.02
N TRP A 269 -17.56 2.95 -3.34
CA TRP A 269 -16.55 1.96 -3.02
C TRP A 269 -17.12 0.93 -2.05
N ASN A 270 -17.38 -0.26 -2.59
CA ASN A 270 -17.85 -1.42 -1.84
C ASN A 270 -16.71 -2.43 -1.68
N PRO A 271 -15.83 -2.29 -0.67
CA PRO A 271 -14.73 -3.24 -0.46
C PRO A 271 -15.25 -4.57 0.08
N THR A 272 -14.45 -5.62 -0.08
CA THR A 272 -14.77 -6.93 0.48
C THR A 272 -14.60 -6.89 2.00
N ALA A 273 -15.62 -7.32 2.75
CA ALA A 273 -15.53 -7.45 4.21
C ALA A 273 -14.47 -8.50 4.60
N TYR A 274 -13.82 -8.31 5.74
CA TYR A 274 -12.74 -9.19 6.18
C TYR A 274 -13.22 -10.63 6.39
N ASP A 275 -14.41 -10.82 6.96
CA ASP A 275 -14.98 -12.13 7.26
C ASP A 275 -15.27 -12.98 6.01
N ILE A 276 -15.40 -12.37 4.84
CA ILE A 276 -15.52 -13.05 3.55
C ILE A 276 -14.15 -13.58 3.08
N ILE A 277 -13.09 -12.83 3.35
CA ILE A 277 -11.71 -13.12 2.89
C ILE A 277 -10.98 -14.07 3.86
N ALA A 278 -11.33 -14.02 5.15
CA ALA A 278 -10.72 -14.79 6.23
C ALA A 278 -11.05 -16.28 6.23
#